data_AF-A0A2V9RZQ7-F1
#
_entry.id   AF-A0A2V9RZQ7-F1
#
_cell.length_a   1.000
_cell.length_b   1.000
_cell.length_c   1.000
_cell.angle_alpha   90.00
_cell.angle_beta   90.00
_cell.angle_gamma   90.00
#
_symmetry.space_group_name_H-M   'P 1'
#
loop_
_entity.id
_entity.type
_entity.pdbx_description
1 polymer ?
#
loop_
_entity_poly.entity_id
_entity_poly.type
_entity_poly.pdbx_seq_one_letter_code
_entity_poly.pdbx_strand_id
1 'polypeptide(L)'
;MNHQLSREPSVRKSFDADLVVHGAGRVPDIEDLNLASAKVETEKRGIKVNEYMQSVSNPTIYAAGDAAASGGPPLTPVAGYEGRMVAENLLKGNHLKAQYVAIPTVAFTIPPLASVGMSENSARERKLKFRTNRDITSSWYSSRRVAEDCSGFKVLIEEGSDRIFGAHLLGPHAEEVINLFALAMRSEVRATVLRDALLAYPTISSDLRRSSLHVVVYAGLASMGIEHSSSRTSWALRTSLEFQNGSISPTGSTVHSDIMGELQQRTTRH
;
A
#
# COMPACT_ATOMS: atom_id res chain seq x y z
N MET A 1 6.33 35.03 -23.41
CA MET A 1 6.78 35.40 -22.05
C MET A 1 7.69 34.29 -21.56
N ASN A 2 9.01 34.53 -21.57
CA ASN A 2 10.02 33.59 -21.09
C ASN A 2 10.07 33.66 -19.56
N HIS A 3 9.71 32.58 -18.87
CA HIS A 3 10.02 32.44 -17.45
C HIS A 3 11.49 32.03 -17.31
N GLN A 4 12.36 33.04 -17.29
CA GLN A 4 13.74 32.89 -16.87
C GLN A 4 13.73 32.74 -15.34
N LEU A 5 13.86 31.50 -14.85
CA LEU A 5 14.13 31.23 -13.44
C LEU A 5 15.51 31.82 -13.13
N SER A 6 15.54 32.97 -12.47
CA SER A 6 16.75 33.55 -11.89
C SER A 6 17.30 32.56 -10.87
N ARG A 7 18.38 31.86 -11.22
CA ARG A 7 19.15 31.09 -10.24
C ARG A 7 19.79 32.09 -9.29
N GLU A 8 19.30 32.10 -8.05
CA GLU A 8 20.00 32.68 -6.89
C GLU A 8 21.47 32.24 -6.91
N PRO A 9 22.43 33.12 -6.57
CA PRO A 9 23.84 32.74 -6.50
C PRO A 9 23.99 31.56 -5.53
N SER A 10 24.60 30.47 -5.99
CA SER A 10 24.73 29.25 -5.22
C SER A 10 25.57 29.50 -3.96
N VAL A 11 24.90 29.69 -2.82
CA VAL A 11 25.56 29.80 -1.53
C VAL A 11 26.24 28.47 -1.23
N ARG A 12 27.57 28.45 -1.27
CA ARG A 12 28.36 27.27 -0.87
C ARG A 12 28.15 27.06 0.62
N LYS A 13 27.53 25.93 0.97
CA LYS A 13 27.40 25.46 2.36
C LYS A 13 28.41 24.33 2.59
N SER A 14 29.05 24.35 3.74
CA SER A 14 29.96 23.30 4.20
C SER A 14 29.42 22.73 5.51
N PHE A 15 29.63 21.43 5.73
CA PHE A 15 29.21 20.72 6.92
C PHE A 15 30.39 19.86 7.41
N ASP A 16 30.68 19.94 8.70
CA ASP A 16 31.69 19.08 9.34
C ASP A 16 31.01 17.79 9.80
N ALA A 17 31.60 16.64 9.50
CA ALA A 17 31.10 15.32 9.88
C ALA A 17 32.24 14.32 10.01
N ASP A 18 32.11 13.37 10.94
CA ASP A 18 33.09 12.28 11.12
C ASP A 18 32.97 11.21 10.02
N LEU A 19 31.77 11.05 9.44
CA LEU A 19 31.48 10.10 8.37
C LEU A 19 30.46 10.68 7.38
N VAL A 20 30.68 10.41 6.10
CA VAL A 20 29.74 10.71 5.01
C VAL A 20 29.35 9.42 4.32
N VAL A 21 28.04 9.17 4.20
CA VAL A 21 27.49 8.03 3.46
C VAL A 21 26.77 8.55 2.21
N HIS A 22 27.16 8.05 1.03
CA HIS A 22 26.57 8.46 -0.23
C HIS A 22 25.49 7.48 -0.71
N GLY A 23 24.22 7.91 -0.68
CA GLY A 23 23.06 7.15 -1.12
C GLY A 23 22.41 7.65 -2.41
N ALA A 24 23.12 8.36 -3.30
CA ALA A 24 22.48 9.04 -4.45
C ALA A 24 21.99 8.10 -5.57
N GLY A 25 22.26 6.79 -5.49
CA GLY A 25 21.72 5.80 -6.42
C GLY A 25 22.70 4.69 -6.75
N ARG A 26 22.33 3.91 -7.77
CA ARG A 26 23.11 2.78 -8.31
C ARG A 26 23.16 2.90 -9.82
N VAL A 27 24.24 2.39 -10.42
CA VAL A 27 24.41 2.26 -11.87
C VAL A 27 24.50 0.78 -12.23
N PRO A 28 24.06 0.36 -13.43
CA PRO A 28 24.22 -1.00 -13.90
C PRO A 28 25.70 -1.37 -14.00
N ASP A 29 26.08 -2.53 -13.47
CA ASP A 29 27.45 -3.03 -13.52
C ASP A 29 27.64 -3.91 -14.77
N ILE A 30 27.91 -3.26 -15.91
CA ILE A 30 27.98 -3.90 -17.24
C ILE A 30 29.18 -3.46 -18.09
N GLU A 31 30.07 -2.61 -17.55
CA GLU A 31 31.16 -1.99 -18.32
C GLU A 31 32.21 -3.01 -18.78
N ASP A 32 32.54 -3.98 -17.92
CA ASP A 32 33.58 -4.98 -18.18
C ASP A 32 33.11 -6.12 -19.11
N LEU A 33 31.84 -6.12 -19.55
CA LEU A 33 31.25 -7.20 -20.34
C LEU A 33 31.60 -7.12 -21.85
N ASN A 34 32.30 -6.08 -22.30
CA ASN A 34 32.64 -5.86 -23.71
C ASN A 34 31.43 -6.02 -24.66
N LEU A 35 30.29 -5.44 -24.28
CA LEU A 35 29.00 -5.61 -24.95
C LEU A 35 28.99 -5.24 -26.45
N ALA A 36 29.90 -4.35 -26.86
CA ALA A 36 30.09 -3.96 -28.25
C ALA A 36 30.50 -5.16 -29.14
N SER A 37 31.41 -6.00 -28.64
CA SER A 37 31.86 -7.23 -29.34
C SER A 37 30.72 -8.23 -29.54
N ALA A 38 29.77 -8.25 -28.59
CA ALA A 38 28.57 -9.08 -28.61
C ALA A 38 27.38 -8.41 -29.33
N LYS A 39 27.55 -7.22 -29.92
CA LYS A 39 26.49 -6.44 -30.59
C LYS A 39 25.26 -6.20 -29.70
N VAL A 40 25.49 -5.90 -28.42
CA VAL A 40 24.42 -5.63 -27.44
C VAL A 40 24.23 -4.13 -27.26
N GLU A 41 23.01 -3.66 -27.50
CA GLU A 41 22.61 -2.28 -27.23
C GLU A 41 22.36 -2.03 -25.74
N THR A 42 22.81 -0.88 -25.26
CA THR A 42 22.61 -0.42 -23.89
C THR A 42 21.96 0.96 -23.86
N GLU A 43 21.35 1.29 -22.74
CA GLU A 43 20.92 2.64 -22.38
C GLU A 43 21.39 2.96 -20.96
N LYS A 44 21.09 4.18 -20.46
CA LYS A 44 21.52 4.62 -19.13
C LYS A 44 21.11 3.67 -17.99
N ARG A 45 20.02 2.91 -18.17
CA ARG A 45 19.50 1.96 -17.18
C ARG A 45 20.01 0.53 -17.34
N GLY A 46 20.82 0.22 -18.36
CA GLY A 46 21.40 -1.12 -18.53
C GLY A 46 21.27 -1.64 -19.97
N ILE A 47 21.31 -2.96 -20.12
CA ILE A 47 21.11 -3.65 -21.41
C ILE A 47 19.66 -3.46 -21.87
N LYS A 48 19.46 -2.99 -23.11
CA LYS A 48 18.11 -2.83 -23.67
C LYS A 48 17.49 -4.18 -23.95
N VAL A 49 16.38 -4.48 -23.30
CA VAL A 49 15.65 -5.74 -23.46
C VAL A 49 14.23 -5.53 -23.97
N ASN A 50 13.68 -6.53 -24.66
CA ASN A 50 12.27 -6.59 -25.02
C ASN A 50 11.42 -7.17 -23.87
N GLU A 51 10.12 -7.35 -24.12
CA GLU A 51 9.17 -7.90 -23.12
C GLU A 51 9.48 -9.32 -22.64
N TYR A 52 10.36 -10.05 -23.32
CA TYR A 52 10.82 -11.41 -22.97
C TYR A 52 12.16 -11.41 -22.22
N MET A 53 12.67 -10.23 -21.84
CA MET A 53 13.99 -10.04 -21.22
C MET A 53 15.17 -10.37 -22.16
N GLN A 54 14.91 -10.46 -23.47
CA GLN A 54 15.92 -10.71 -24.51
C GLN A 54 16.48 -9.37 -25.01
N SER A 55 17.78 -9.31 -25.29
CA SER A 55 18.41 -8.15 -25.92
C SER A 55 17.71 -7.79 -27.24
N VAL A 56 17.44 -6.49 -27.42
CA VAL A 56 16.77 -5.99 -28.63
C VAL A 56 17.66 -6.08 -29.88
N SER A 57 18.98 -6.18 -29.71
CA SER A 57 19.96 -6.16 -30.79
C SER A 57 20.67 -7.50 -30.99
N ASN A 58 20.64 -8.39 -30.00
CA ASN A 58 21.20 -9.74 -30.10
C ASN A 58 20.24 -10.80 -29.52
N PRO A 59 19.60 -11.65 -30.36
CA PRO A 59 18.61 -12.61 -29.91
C PRO A 59 19.17 -13.79 -29.11
N THR A 60 20.49 -13.97 -29.04
CA THR A 60 21.09 -15.03 -28.19
C THR A 60 21.39 -14.54 -26.77
N ILE A 61 21.20 -13.26 -26.48
CA ILE A 61 21.54 -12.63 -25.20
C ILE A 61 20.27 -12.19 -24.48
N TYR A 62 20.26 -12.43 -23.17
CA TYR A 62 19.22 -12.02 -22.26
C TYR A 62 19.84 -11.28 -21.08
N ALA A 63 19.08 -10.41 -20.42
CA ALA A 63 19.52 -9.71 -19.22
C ALA A 63 18.37 -9.67 -18.21
N ALA A 64 18.70 -9.68 -16.92
CA ALA A 64 17.75 -9.58 -15.82
C ALA A 64 18.36 -8.80 -14.65
N GLY A 65 17.52 -8.41 -13.71
CA GLY A 65 17.88 -7.62 -12.54
C GLY A 65 18.38 -6.24 -12.91
N ASP A 66 19.22 -5.68 -12.03
CA ASP A 66 19.73 -4.31 -12.16
C ASP A 66 20.60 -4.08 -13.42
N ALA A 67 21.00 -5.14 -14.13
CA ALA A 67 21.72 -5.06 -15.40
C ALA A 67 20.80 -4.83 -16.61
N ALA A 68 19.49 -5.09 -16.49
CA ALA A 68 18.52 -4.96 -17.57
C ALA A 68 17.76 -3.63 -17.49
N ALA A 69 17.66 -2.94 -18.62
CA ALA A 69 16.74 -1.83 -18.79
C ALA A 69 15.30 -2.34 -19.03
N SER A 70 14.78 -3.13 -18.09
CA SER A 70 13.50 -3.85 -18.21
C SER A 70 12.27 -2.97 -17.91
N GLY A 71 12.49 -1.83 -17.27
CA GLY A 71 11.43 -0.98 -16.71
C GLY A 71 10.95 -1.42 -15.32
N GLY A 72 11.40 -2.58 -14.83
CA GLY A 72 11.18 -3.04 -13.45
C GLY A 72 11.97 -2.19 -12.42
N PRO A 73 11.48 -2.08 -11.18
CA PRO A 73 12.22 -1.40 -10.12
C PRO A 73 13.43 -2.26 -9.65
N PRO A 74 14.55 -1.64 -9.26
CA PRO A 74 15.77 -2.34 -8.85
C PRO A 74 15.62 -2.96 -7.46
N LEU A 75 14.97 -4.12 -7.41
CA LEU A 75 14.62 -4.85 -6.19
C LEU A 75 14.99 -6.32 -6.33
N THR A 76 15.53 -6.91 -5.26
CA THR A 76 15.88 -8.34 -5.20
C THR A 76 14.75 -9.29 -5.67
N PRO A 77 13.48 -9.16 -5.23
CA PRO A 77 12.41 -10.03 -5.72
C PRO A 77 12.13 -9.84 -7.22
N VAL A 78 12.35 -8.65 -7.76
CA VAL A 78 12.19 -8.38 -9.20
C VAL A 78 13.31 -9.04 -9.99
N ALA A 79 14.56 -8.92 -9.52
CA ALA A 79 15.70 -9.60 -10.15
C ALA A 79 15.52 -11.14 -10.16
N GLY A 80 15.02 -11.73 -9.07
CA GLY A 80 14.71 -13.15 -9.02
C GLY A 80 13.58 -13.57 -9.97
N TYR A 81 12.51 -12.76 -10.05
CA TYR A 81 11.42 -12.96 -11.01
C TYR A 81 11.91 -12.90 -12.47
N GLU A 82 12.67 -11.86 -12.81
CA GLU A 82 13.25 -11.69 -14.15
C GLU A 82 14.25 -12.79 -14.50
N GLY A 83 15.08 -13.23 -13.54
CA GLY A 83 16.02 -14.33 -13.75
C GLY A 83 15.32 -15.65 -14.11
N ARG A 84 14.22 -15.97 -13.41
CA ARG A 84 13.36 -17.12 -13.78
C ARG A 84 12.80 -16.97 -15.20
N MET A 85 12.34 -15.77 -15.55
CA MET A 85 11.80 -15.50 -16.88
C MET A 85 12.84 -15.65 -17.99
N VAL A 86 14.05 -15.12 -17.77
CA VAL A 86 15.18 -15.30 -18.68
C VAL A 86 15.47 -16.78 -18.89
N ALA A 87 15.56 -17.57 -17.82
CA ALA A 87 15.80 -19.01 -17.94
C ALA A 87 14.72 -19.72 -18.76
N GLU A 88 13.45 -19.43 -18.51
CA GLU A 88 12.32 -20.02 -19.25
C GLU A 88 12.30 -19.62 -20.73
N ASN A 89 12.49 -18.33 -21.03
CA ASN A 89 12.47 -17.84 -22.41
C ASN A 89 13.69 -18.28 -23.21
N LEU A 90 14.86 -18.35 -22.57
CA LEU A 90 16.09 -18.86 -23.19
C LEU A 90 15.96 -20.34 -23.57
N LEU A 91 15.35 -21.16 -22.69
CA LEU A 91 15.27 -22.61 -22.88
C LEU A 91 14.09 -23.07 -23.73
N LYS A 92 12.95 -22.37 -23.68
CA LYS A 92 11.69 -22.80 -24.32
C LYS A 92 11.23 -21.85 -25.42
N GLY A 93 12.04 -20.84 -25.75
CA GLY A 93 11.67 -19.75 -26.64
C GLY A 93 10.83 -18.69 -25.93
N ASN A 94 10.74 -17.51 -26.56
CA ASN A 94 10.07 -16.33 -26.01
C ASN A 94 8.55 -16.51 -25.88
N HIS A 95 8.09 -16.95 -24.71
CA HIS A 95 6.67 -17.19 -24.42
C HIS A 95 6.17 -16.48 -23.16
N LEU A 96 7.06 -16.13 -22.21
CA LEU A 96 6.71 -15.40 -21.00
C LEU A 96 7.08 -13.93 -21.13
N LYS A 97 6.08 -13.06 -20.94
CA LYS A 97 6.25 -11.61 -20.96
C LYS A 97 6.36 -11.05 -19.54
N ALA A 98 7.30 -10.14 -19.32
CA ALA A 98 7.52 -9.55 -18.00
C ALA A 98 6.36 -8.63 -17.63
N GLN A 99 5.83 -8.81 -16.43
CA GLN A 99 4.69 -8.04 -15.92
C GLN A 99 5.01 -7.44 -14.56
N TYR A 100 5.19 -6.13 -14.53
CA TYR A 100 5.50 -5.37 -13.32
C TYR A 100 4.23 -4.82 -12.67
N VAL A 101 3.30 -5.71 -12.30
CA VAL A 101 2.03 -5.34 -11.68
C VAL A 101 2.14 -5.40 -10.17
N ALA A 102 1.80 -4.28 -9.52
CA ALA A 102 1.69 -4.15 -8.07
C ALA A 102 2.89 -4.76 -7.32
N ILE A 103 4.10 -4.26 -7.62
CA ILE A 103 5.31 -4.65 -6.92
C ILE A 103 5.41 -3.82 -5.63
N PRO A 104 5.38 -4.44 -4.44
CA PRO A 104 5.55 -3.72 -3.20
C PRO A 104 7.00 -3.25 -3.04
N THR A 105 7.17 -2.12 -2.37
CA THR A 105 8.45 -1.51 -2.01
C THR A 105 8.41 -1.13 -0.54
N VAL A 106 9.54 -1.31 0.16
CA VAL A 106 9.61 -1.09 1.61
C VAL A 106 10.91 -0.37 1.93
N ALA A 107 10.81 0.72 2.70
CA ALA A 107 11.91 1.26 3.48
C ALA A 107 11.81 0.69 4.89
N PHE A 108 12.80 -0.12 5.29
CA PHE A 108 12.85 -0.79 6.59
C PHE A 108 13.33 0.14 7.72
N THR A 109 12.78 1.36 7.76
CA THR A 109 12.92 2.28 8.88
C THR A 109 12.16 1.76 10.11
N ILE A 110 12.27 2.46 11.23
CA ILE A 110 11.49 2.17 12.43
C ILE A 110 10.57 3.39 12.69
N PRO A 111 9.25 3.28 12.45
CA PRO A 111 8.56 2.13 11.84
C PRO A 111 8.77 2.01 10.31
N PRO A 112 8.49 0.85 9.71
CA PRO A 112 8.59 0.64 8.27
C PRO A 112 7.62 1.50 7.46
N LEU A 113 8.08 1.95 6.30
CA LEU A 113 7.27 2.63 5.28
C LEU A 113 7.17 1.74 4.05
N ALA A 114 5.96 1.31 3.72
CA ALA A 114 5.71 0.42 2.61
C ALA A 114 4.76 1.05 1.58
N SER A 115 4.95 0.75 0.30
CA SER A 115 4.05 1.18 -0.75
C SER A 115 3.91 0.16 -1.87
N VAL A 116 2.77 0.16 -2.55
CA VAL A 116 2.52 -0.61 -3.76
C VAL A 116 1.64 0.20 -4.70
N GLY A 117 1.87 0.07 -6.01
CA GLY A 117 1.08 0.77 -7.02
C GLY A 117 1.46 2.24 -7.20
N MET A 118 0.49 3.07 -7.55
CA MET A 118 0.69 4.47 -7.87
C MET A 118 0.77 5.35 -6.61
N SER A 119 1.56 6.42 -6.71
CA SER A 119 1.41 7.57 -5.83
C SER A 119 0.19 8.39 -6.22
N GLU A 120 -0.31 9.19 -5.29
CA GLU A 120 -1.44 10.09 -5.54
C GLU A 120 -1.10 11.12 -6.63
N ASN A 121 0.12 11.65 -6.62
CA ASN A 121 0.59 12.58 -7.65
C ASN A 121 0.60 11.91 -9.02
N SER A 122 1.12 10.68 -9.12
CA SER A 122 1.11 9.94 -10.40
C SER A 122 -0.32 9.64 -10.88
N ALA A 123 -1.25 9.33 -9.98
CA ALA A 123 -2.65 9.12 -10.33
C ALA A 123 -3.32 10.40 -10.85
N ARG A 124 -3.03 11.56 -10.22
CA ARG A 124 -3.51 12.88 -10.65
C ARG A 124 -2.92 13.29 -12.00
N GLU A 125 -1.63 13.10 -12.22
CA GLU A 125 -0.95 13.37 -13.51
C GLU A 125 -1.58 12.56 -14.66
N ARG A 126 -1.97 11.31 -14.38
CA ARG A 126 -2.69 10.45 -15.33
C ARG A 126 -4.18 10.76 -15.46
N LYS A 127 -4.68 11.79 -14.75
CA LYS A 127 -6.09 12.22 -14.74
C LYS A 127 -7.06 11.08 -14.41
N LEU A 128 -6.65 10.15 -13.53
CA LEU A 128 -7.51 9.06 -13.07
C LEU A 128 -8.58 9.62 -12.11
N LYS A 129 -9.77 9.02 -12.14
CA LYS A 129 -10.83 9.30 -11.17
C LYS A 129 -10.70 8.34 -9.98
N PHE A 130 -10.40 8.87 -8.80
CA PHE A 130 -10.17 8.05 -7.63
C PHE A 130 -10.52 8.79 -6.34
N ARG A 131 -10.93 8.03 -5.33
CA ARG A 131 -11.04 8.48 -3.94
C ARG A 131 -9.79 8.09 -3.18
N THR A 132 -9.39 8.94 -2.24
CA THR A 132 -8.29 8.66 -1.31
C THR A 132 -8.85 8.33 0.06
N ASN A 133 -8.57 7.13 0.55
CA ASN A 133 -8.81 6.79 1.95
C ASN A 133 -7.49 6.92 2.71
N ARG A 134 -7.47 7.65 3.82
CA ARG A 134 -6.27 7.83 4.64
C ARG A 134 -6.66 8.12 6.08
N ASP A 135 -5.82 7.69 7.01
CA ASP A 135 -5.96 8.03 8.41
C ASP A 135 -4.61 7.90 9.15
N ILE A 136 -4.52 8.53 10.30
CA ILE A 136 -3.44 8.33 11.28
C ILE A 136 -3.90 7.24 12.24
N THR A 137 -3.13 6.17 12.35
CA THR A 137 -3.52 4.96 13.09
C THR A 137 -2.83 4.82 14.45
N SER A 138 -2.06 5.83 14.89
CA SER A 138 -1.34 5.79 16.18
C SER A 138 -2.26 5.67 17.39
N SER A 139 -3.48 6.20 17.30
CA SER A 139 -4.50 6.08 18.35
C SER A 139 -5.26 4.76 18.34
N TRP A 140 -5.11 3.93 17.30
CA TRP A 140 -5.84 2.69 17.14
C TRP A 140 -5.29 1.62 18.10
N TYR A 141 -6.13 0.68 18.52
CA TYR A 141 -5.74 -0.36 19.48
C TYR A 141 -4.52 -1.18 19.02
N SER A 142 -4.47 -1.48 17.73
CA SER A 142 -3.41 -2.22 17.03
C SER A 142 -2.02 -1.56 17.13
N SER A 143 -1.95 -0.22 17.05
CA SER A 143 -0.73 0.57 17.26
C SER A 143 -0.46 0.79 18.75
N ARG A 144 -1.47 1.15 19.53
CA ARG A 144 -1.35 1.44 20.97
C ARG A 144 -0.82 0.25 21.77
N ARG A 145 -1.25 -0.98 21.44
CA ARG A 145 -0.81 -2.20 22.15
C ARG A 145 0.69 -2.45 22.02
N VAL A 146 1.34 -1.92 20.97
CA VAL A 146 2.79 -2.02 20.73
C VAL A 146 3.51 -0.70 20.98
N ALA A 147 2.82 0.29 21.58
CA ALA A 147 3.35 1.63 21.83
C ALA A 147 3.90 2.35 20.59
N GLU A 148 3.30 2.12 19.41
CA GLU A 148 3.66 2.86 18.19
C GLU A 148 2.87 4.17 18.09
N ASP A 149 3.59 5.28 18.01
CA ASP A 149 3.04 6.65 17.93
C ASP A 149 3.10 7.26 16.52
N CYS A 150 3.82 6.62 15.60
CA CYS A 150 4.03 7.04 14.22
C CYS A 150 3.44 6.00 13.24
N SER A 151 2.12 6.01 13.07
CA SER A 151 1.48 5.11 12.12
C SER A 151 0.32 5.74 11.36
N GLY A 152 0.09 5.26 10.14
CA GLY A 152 -0.97 5.72 9.26
C GLY A 152 -0.98 4.99 7.93
N PHE A 153 -1.99 5.29 7.11
CA PHE A 153 -2.11 4.71 5.78
C PHE A 153 -2.68 5.71 4.78
N LYS A 154 -2.47 5.43 3.49
CA LYS A 154 -3.17 6.03 2.37
C LYS A 154 -3.41 5.00 1.27
N VAL A 155 -4.67 4.81 0.90
CA VAL A 155 -5.11 3.90 -0.17
C VAL A 155 -5.86 4.70 -1.24
N LEU A 156 -5.51 4.49 -2.50
CA LEU A 156 -6.11 5.12 -3.67
C LEU A 156 -7.04 4.11 -4.36
N ILE A 157 -8.30 4.47 -4.50
CA ILE A 157 -9.36 3.56 -4.96
C ILE A 157 -10.09 4.21 -6.13
N GLU A 158 -10.15 3.50 -7.26
CA GLU A 158 -10.80 3.96 -8.48
C GLU A 158 -12.30 4.18 -8.27
N GLU A 159 -12.80 5.31 -8.79
CA GLU A 159 -14.23 5.58 -8.81
C GLU A 159 -14.95 4.70 -9.84
N GLY A 160 -16.06 4.08 -9.44
CA GLY A 160 -16.89 3.24 -10.32
C GLY A 160 -16.51 1.75 -10.31
N SER A 161 -15.22 1.41 -10.39
CA SER A 161 -14.78 0.00 -10.37
C SER A 161 -14.48 -0.56 -8.97
N ASP A 162 -14.20 0.34 -8.00
CA ASP A 162 -13.72 0.03 -6.65
C ASP A 162 -12.38 -0.73 -6.62
N ARG A 163 -11.57 -0.64 -7.68
CA ARG A 163 -10.22 -1.22 -7.74
C ARG A 163 -9.20 -0.36 -6.99
N ILE A 164 -8.22 -1.00 -6.37
CA ILE A 164 -7.12 -0.31 -5.69
C ILE A 164 -6.01 -0.03 -6.72
N PHE A 165 -5.57 1.23 -6.82
CA PHE A 165 -4.46 1.61 -7.70
C PHE A 165 -3.19 1.99 -6.95
N GLY A 166 -3.26 2.19 -5.64
CA GLY A 166 -2.08 2.33 -4.81
C GLY A 166 -2.40 2.23 -3.33
N ALA A 167 -1.45 1.73 -2.55
CA ALA A 167 -1.51 1.73 -1.10
C ALA A 167 -0.15 2.12 -0.53
N HIS A 168 -0.17 2.89 0.55
CA HIS A 168 0.98 3.47 1.22
C HIS A 168 0.75 3.30 2.72
N LEU A 169 1.62 2.58 3.41
CA LEU A 169 1.45 2.19 4.81
C LEU A 169 2.68 2.64 5.60
N LEU A 170 2.45 3.23 6.77
CA LEU A 170 3.48 3.58 7.74
C LEU A 170 3.07 2.99 9.08
N GLY A 171 3.96 2.24 9.72
CA GLY A 171 3.69 1.68 11.04
C GLY A 171 4.22 0.26 11.20
N PRO A 172 3.85 -0.40 12.31
CA PRO A 172 4.37 -1.71 12.62
C PRO A 172 3.84 -2.72 11.61
N HIS A 173 4.69 -3.62 11.12
CA HIS A 173 4.32 -4.65 10.15
C HIS A 173 3.76 -4.13 8.82
N ALA A 174 4.02 -2.87 8.44
CA ALA A 174 3.63 -2.32 7.15
C ALA A 174 4.24 -3.12 5.98
N GLU A 175 5.45 -3.64 6.16
CA GLU A 175 6.19 -4.52 5.25
C GLU A 175 5.48 -5.84 4.95
N GLU A 176 4.66 -6.32 5.89
CA GLU A 176 3.86 -7.54 5.72
C GLU A 176 2.47 -7.21 5.15
N VAL A 177 1.80 -6.21 5.70
CA VAL A 177 0.43 -5.84 5.31
C VAL A 177 0.37 -5.32 3.87
N ILE A 178 1.43 -4.68 3.37
CA ILE A 178 1.49 -4.20 1.97
C ILE A 178 1.36 -5.35 0.95
N ASN A 179 1.79 -6.57 1.31
CA ASN A 179 1.68 -7.73 0.43
C ASN A 179 0.22 -8.13 0.18
N LEU A 180 -0.69 -7.85 1.12
CA LEU A 180 -2.14 -8.06 0.93
C LEU A 180 -2.71 -7.10 -0.12
N PHE A 181 -2.27 -5.84 -0.12
CA PHE A 181 -2.63 -4.89 -1.18
C PHE A 181 -2.03 -5.29 -2.52
N ALA A 182 -0.77 -5.73 -2.55
CA ALA A 182 -0.13 -6.22 -3.77
C ALA A 182 -0.90 -7.40 -4.39
N LEU A 183 -1.29 -8.37 -3.57
CA LEU A 183 -2.11 -9.50 -3.99
C LEU A 183 -3.48 -9.03 -4.50
N ALA A 184 -4.18 -8.17 -3.76
CA ALA A 184 -5.47 -7.65 -4.16
C ALA A 184 -5.42 -6.93 -5.51
N MET A 185 -4.39 -6.12 -5.75
CA MET A 185 -4.19 -5.44 -7.02
C MET A 185 -3.90 -6.40 -8.17
N ARG A 186 -3.06 -7.42 -7.96
CA ARG A 186 -2.75 -8.44 -8.98
C ARG A 186 -3.95 -9.30 -9.34
N SER A 187 -4.81 -9.58 -8.36
CA SER A 187 -6.03 -10.35 -8.53
C SER A 187 -7.25 -9.49 -8.86
N GLU A 188 -7.07 -8.19 -9.11
CA GLU A 188 -8.13 -7.23 -9.44
C GLU A 188 -9.29 -7.21 -8.42
N VAL A 189 -8.97 -7.48 -7.15
CA VAL A 189 -9.92 -7.53 -6.05
C VAL A 189 -10.39 -6.11 -5.71
N ARG A 190 -11.70 -5.96 -5.55
CA ARG A 190 -12.33 -4.69 -5.14
C ARG A 190 -11.98 -4.34 -3.69
N ALA A 191 -11.83 -3.05 -3.39
CA ALA A 191 -11.54 -2.57 -2.04
C ALA A 191 -12.60 -2.99 -1.01
N THR A 192 -13.86 -3.07 -1.43
CA THR A 192 -14.98 -3.62 -0.65
C THR A 192 -14.74 -5.05 -0.17
N VAL A 193 -14.10 -5.91 -0.97
CA VAL A 193 -13.76 -7.29 -0.56
C VAL A 193 -12.71 -7.29 0.55
N LEU A 194 -11.68 -6.44 0.46
CA LEU A 194 -10.71 -6.28 1.55
C LEU A 194 -11.35 -5.72 2.83
N ARG A 195 -12.35 -4.84 2.68
CA ARG A 195 -13.13 -4.34 3.84
C ARG A 195 -13.91 -5.47 4.50
N ASP A 196 -14.59 -6.29 3.73
CA ASP A 196 -15.52 -7.31 4.23
C ASP A 196 -14.82 -8.59 4.69
N ALA A 197 -13.51 -8.70 4.46
CA ALA A 197 -12.69 -9.83 4.90
C ALA A 197 -12.69 -9.97 6.43
N LEU A 198 -12.97 -11.17 6.92
CA LEU A 198 -12.86 -11.54 8.33
C LEU A 198 -11.38 -11.84 8.66
N LEU A 199 -10.69 -10.82 9.17
CA LEU A 199 -9.29 -10.91 9.57
C LEU A 199 -9.15 -11.06 11.07
N ALA A 200 -8.11 -11.79 11.51
CA ALA A 200 -7.83 -12.01 12.93
C ALA A 200 -7.65 -10.68 13.66
N TYR A 201 -8.30 -10.52 14.82
CA TYR A 201 -8.25 -9.33 15.64
C TYR A 201 -7.67 -9.66 17.03
N PRO A 202 -6.78 -8.84 17.61
CA PRO A 202 -6.26 -7.57 17.09
C PRO A 202 -4.96 -7.75 16.27
N THR A 203 -4.99 -7.40 14.98
CA THR A 203 -3.79 -7.39 14.11
C THR A 203 -3.72 -6.10 13.29
N ILE A 204 -2.52 -5.72 12.81
CA ILE A 204 -2.39 -4.61 11.85
C ILE A 204 -3.17 -4.93 10.57
N SER A 205 -3.21 -6.19 10.15
CA SER A 205 -4.04 -6.63 9.02
C SER A 205 -5.53 -6.39 9.27
N SER A 206 -6.05 -6.54 10.49
CA SER A 206 -7.47 -6.26 10.77
C SER A 206 -7.87 -4.78 10.59
N ASP A 207 -6.88 -3.87 10.58
CA ASP A 207 -7.08 -2.45 10.27
C ASP A 207 -7.38 -2.22 8.79
N LEU A 208 -7.11 -3.19 7.92
CA LEU A 208 -7.49 -3.16 6.50
C LEU A 208 -8.98 -2.91 6.31
N ARG A 209 -9.82 -3.36 7.25
CA ARG A 209 -11.26 -3.12 7.19
C ARG A 209 -11.57 -1.63 7.13
N ARG A 210 -10.90 -0.82 7.95
CA ARG A 210 -11.06 0.64 7.96
C ARG A 210 -10.19 1.31 6.89
N SER A 211 -9.05 0.71 6.56
CA SER A 211 -8.10 1.26 5.59
C SER A 211 -8.54 1.09 4.13
N SER A 212 -9.45 0.15 3.85
CA SER A 212 -10.00 -0.09 2.51
C SER A 212 -11.22 0.80 2.20
N LEU A 213 -11.85 1.42 3.20
CA LEU A 213 -12.96 2.36 3.02
C LEU A 213 -13.04 3.40 4.16
N HIS A 214 -12.89 4.68 3.80
CA HIS A 214 -13.49 5.79 4.52
C HIS A 214 -13.81 6.92 3.52
N VAL A 215 -15.12 7.15 3.32
CA VAL A 215 -15.66 8.36 2.72
C VAL A 215 -16.31 9.11 3.86
N VAL A 216 -15.77 10.27 4.25
CA VAL A 216 -16.55 11.23 5.03
C VAL A 216 -17.55 11.84 4.06
N VAL A 217 -18.78 11.32 4.05
CA VAL A 217 -19.89 12.00 3.38
C VAL A 217 -20.26 13.20 4.26
N TYR A 218 -19.63 14.35 4.02
CA TYR A 218 -20.29 15.62 4.37
C TYR A 218 -21.36 15.83 3.30
N ALA A 219 -22.57 15.32 3.56
CA ALA A 219 -23.74 15.77 2.84
C ALA A 219 -23.87 17.28 3.09
N GLY A 220 -23.71 18.08 2.04
CA GLY A 220 -23.92 19.51 2.09
C GLY A 220 -25.39 19.80 2.41
N LEU A 221 -25.69 20.04 3.68
CA LEU A 221 -26.82 20.85 4.11
C LEU A 221 -26.25 22.17 4.63
N ALA A 222 -25.79 22.99 3.69
CA ALA A 222 -25.50 24.41 3.91
C ALA A 222 -26.08 25.19 2.73
N SER A 223 -27.39 25.10 2.55
CA SER A 223 -28.16 26.06 1.77
C SER A 223 -29.50 26.30 2.46
N MET A 224 -29.46 26.97 3.61
CA MET A 224 -30.56 27.76 4.14
C MET A 224 -30.00 28.55 5.32
N GLY A 225 -29.57 29.77 5.05
CA GLY A 225 -29.27 30.73 6.09
C GLY A 225 -30.54 31.03 6.86
N ILE A 226 -30.58 30.61 8.13
CA ILE A 226 -31.38 31.26 9.16
C ILE A 226 -30.50 31.32 10.41
N GLU A 227 -30.20 32.57 10.77
CA GLU A 227 -29.44 33.00 11.92
C GLU A 227 -30.40 33.13 13.11
N HIS A 228 -30.17 32.47 14.25
CA HIS A 228 -30.16 33.10 15.59
C HIS A 228 -30.11 32.12 16.79
N SER A 229 -29.21 32.50 17.71
CA SER A 229 -29.30 32.50 19.17
C SER A 229 -29.17 31.20 19.99
N SER A 230 -28.09 31.22 20.77
CA SER A 230 -27.98 30.88 22.20
C SER A 230 -28.11 29.42 22.68
N SER A 231 -27.00 28.99 23.29
CA SER A 231 -26.90 28.14 24.48
C SER A 231 -27.00 26.61 24.33
N ARG A 232 -26.02 25.96 24.98
CA ARG A 232 -25.96 24.57 25.48
C ARG A 232 -25.56 23.46 24.50
N THR A 233 -24.27 23.18 24.57
CA THR A 233 -23.63 21.85 24.53
C THR A 233 -24.45 20.76 25.24
N SER A 234 -24.39 19.54 24.67
CA SER A 234 -24.92 18.23 25.13
C SER A 234 -26.07 17.70 24.27
N TRP A 235 -26.01 16.40 23.93
CA TRP A 235 -26.95 15.52 23.19
C TRP A 235 -26.39 14.78 21.96
N ALA A 236 -25.08 14.83 21.71
CA ALA A 236 -24.48 13.94 20.73
C ALA A 236 -24.54 12.46 21.18
N LEU A 237 -25.33 11.68 20.43
CA LEU A 237 -25.19 10.24 20.20
C LEU A 237 -25.67 9.29 21.31
N ARG A 238 -26.96 9.38 21.65
CA ARG A 238 -27.68 8.30 22.36
C ARG A 238 -28.99 7.93 21.65
N THR A 239 -28.91 7.49 20.39
CA THR A 239 -29.97 6.70 19.73
C THR A 239 -29.48 6.17 18.37
N SER A 240 -29.07 4.90 18.31
CA SER A 240 -29.08 4.08 17.09
C SER A 240 -28.80 2.63 17.47
N LEU A 241 -29.80 1.98 18.08
CA LEU A 241 -29.93 0.52 18.14
C LEU A 241 -31.30 0.20 18.76
N GLU A 242 -32.37 0.58 18.06
CA GLU A 242 -33.73 0.10 18.32
C GLU A 242 -34.60 0.59 17.16
N PHE A 243 -34.56 -0.10 16.01
CA PHE A 243 -35.65 -0.16 15.04
C PHE A 243 -35.24 -1.12 13.89
N GLN A 244 -35.11 -2.39 14.22
CA GLN A 244 -35.25 -3.50 13.27
C GLN A 244 -35.75 -4.73 14.04
N ASN A 245 -37.06 -4.72 14.29
CA ASN A 245 -37.99 -5.88 14.26
C ASN A 245 -39.00 -5.87 15.41
N GLY A 246 -40.26 -5.65 15.04
CA GLY A 246 -41.39 -6.38 15.64
C GLY A 246 -42.06 -5.75 16.85
N SER A 247 -43.14 -5.03 16.60
CA SER A 247 -44.20 -4.73 17.56
C SER A 247 -44.86 -5.99 18.13
N ILE A 248 -45.02 -6.08 19.45
CA ILE A 248 -46.23 -6.50 20.20
C ILE A 248 -46.10 -5.95 21.64
N SER A 249 -47.21 -5.43 22.18
CA SER A 249 -47.35 -4.77 23.50
C SER A 249 -47.55 -5.78 24.66
N PRO A 250 -47.53 -5.34 25.94
CA PRO A 250 -47.05 -6.14 27.08
C PRO A 250 -48.16 -6.76 27.94
N THR A 251 -47.94 -7.98 28.44
CA THR A 251 -48.59 -8.51 29.65
C THR A 251 -47.69 -9.55 30.38
N GLY A 252 -47.50 -9.36 31.70
CA GLY A 252 -47.49 -10.47 32.67
C GLY A 252 -46.17 -11.18 33.05
N SER A 253 -45.60 -10.78 34.20
CA SER A 253 -45.12 -11.60 35.33
C SER A 253 -44.32 -12.93 35.16
N THR A 254 -43.08 -12.92 35.70
CA THR A 254 -42.41 -13.88 36.61
C THR A 254 -42.50 -15.41 36.38
N VAL A 255 -41.34 -16.12 36.36
CA VAL A 255 -40.98 -17.32 37.20
C VAL A 255 -39.71 -18.06 36.69
N HIS A 256 -38.82 -18.42 37.64
CA HIS A 256 -37.76 -19.49 37.72
C HIS A 256 -36.67 -19.64 36.63
N SER A 257 -35.36 -19.57 36.94
CA SER A 257 -34.44 -20.50 37.65
C SER A 257 -33.97 -21.70 36.81
N ASP A 258 -32.69 -22.05 36.97
CA ASP A 258 -31.88 -23.09 36.29
C ASP A 258 -31.33 -22.66 34.91
N ILE A 259 -30.01 -22.56 34.69
CA ILE A 259 -29.01 -23.63 34.78
C ILE A 259 -27.66 -23.06 35.24
N MET A 260 -27.18 -23.54 36.40
CA MET A 260 -25.76 -23.63 36.78
C MET A 260 -25.08 -24.62 35.82
N GLY A 261 -23.89 -24.39 35.29
CA GLY A 261 -22.65 -24.46 36.05
C GLY A 261 -21.97 -25.80 35.78
N GLU A 262 -21.09 -25.85 34.77
CA GLU A 262 -20.13 -26.95 34.61
C GLU A 262 -19.05 -26.56 33.59
N LEU A 263 -17.93 -26.04 34.09
CA LEU A 263 -16.56 -26.25 33.55
C LEU A 263 -15.57 -25.54 34.48
N GLN A 264 -15.54 -26.05 35.72
CA GLN A 264 -14.52 -25.75 36.70
C GLN A 264 -13.25 -26.53 36.32
N GLN A 265 -12.15 -25.79 36.16
CA GLN A 265 -10.87 -26.07 36.79
C GLN A 265 -10.44 -27.55 36.86
N ARG A 266 -9.53 -27.95 35.96
CA ARG A 266 -8.53 -28.98 36.27
C ARG A 266 -7.14 -28.34 36.25
N THR A 267 -6.78 -27.78 37.40
CA THR A 267 -5.38 -27.58 37.80
C THR A 267 -4.91 -28.78 38.61
N THR A 268 -3.73 -29.29 38.24
CA THR A 268 -2.69 -29.85 39.12
C THR A 268 -3.07 -30.93 40.13
N ARG A 269 -2.63 -32.18 39.87
CA ARG A 269 -1.94 -33.05 40.85
C ARG A 269 -1.31 -34.27 40.14
N HIS A 270 -0.06 -34.53 40.53
CA HIS A 270 0.91 -35.54 40.09
C HIS A 270 1.72 -35.23 38.84
#